data_AF-A0A7W9B0W6-F1
#
_entry.id   AF-A0A7W9B0W6-F1
#
_cell.length_a   1.000
_cell.length_b   1.000
_cell.length_c   1.000
_cell.angle_alpha   90.00
_cell.angle_beta   90.00
_cell.angle_gamma   90.00
#
_symmetry.space_group_name_H-M   'P 1'
#
loop_
_entity.id
_entity.type
_entity.pdbx_description
1 polymer ?
#
loop_
_entity_poly.entity_id
_entity_poly.type
_entity_poly.pdbx_seq_one_letter_code
_entity_poly.pdbx_strand_id
1 'polypeptide(L)'
;MTRTRPNTFAPLTDDPLEKVAVFQPRTEKPTVPKDETRRIAEASGFSARTQNTALPKVDARSLRSRGRTAQLNINVKPETKDAFWRFASANGYGAGEEALQALLALASPQA
;
A
#
# COMPACT_ATOMS: atom_id res chain seq x y z
N MET A 1 -37.22 4.87 -27.53
CA MET A 1 -36.63 3.69 -28.19
C MET A 1 -36.10 2.75 -27.11
N THR A 2 -36.79 1.66 -26.81
CA THR A 2 -36.33 0.66 -25.83
C THR A 2 -35.39 -0.34 -26.51
N ARG A 3 -34.11 -0.36 -26.13
CA ARG A 3 -33.16 -1.36 -26.61
C ARG A 3 -33.39 -2.68 -25.88
N THR A 4 -33.96 -3.66 -26.57
CA THR A 4 -34.05 -5.05 -26.09
C THR A 4 -32.64 -5.62 -25.96
N ARG A 5 -32.27 -6.10 -24.77
CA ARG A 5 -30.99 -6.79 -24.56
C ARG A 5 -31.14 -8.23 -25.08
N PRO A 6 -30.21 -8.74 -25.91
CA PRO A 6 -30.23 -10.14 -26.32
C PRO A 6 -30.01 -11.05 -25.10
N ASN A 7 -30.79 -12.12 -25.02
CA ASN A 7 -30.78 -13.07 -23.92
C ASN A 7 -29.51 -13.93 -23.97
N THR A 8 -28.58 -13.69 -23.05
CA THR A 8 -27.27 -14.36 -22.96
C THR A 8 -27.37 -15.89 -22.79
N PHE A 9 -28.51 -16.40 -22.31
CA PHE A 9 -28.72 -17.81 -22.01
C PHE A 9 -29.69 -18.50 -22.99
N ALA A 10 -29.84 -17.99 -24.21
CA ALA A 10 -30.52 -18.75 -25.25
C ALA A 10 -29.81 -20.12 -25.45
N PRO A 11 -30.56 -21.23 -25.60
CA PRO A 11 -29.96 -22.53 -25.86
C PRO A 11 -29.09 -22.43 -27.11
N LEU A 12 -27.82 -22.81 -26.98
CA LEU A 12 -26.85 -22.78 -28.05
C LEU A 12 -27.33 -23.76 -29.13
N THR A 13 -27.90 -23.26 -30.21
CA THR A 13 -28.41 -24.08 -31.33
C THR A 13 -27.30 -24.78 -32.11
N ASP A 14 -26.06 -24.35 -31.91
CA ASP A 14 -24.87 -24.97 -32.49
C ASP A 14 -24.23 -25.85 -31.42
N ASP A 15 -24.03 -27.13 -31.73
CA ASP A 15 -23.24 -28.03 -30.88
C ASP A 15 -21.81 -27.47 -30.77
N PRO A 16 -21.35 -27.05 -29.57
CA PRO A 16 -20.08 -26.36 -29.40
C PRO A 16 -18.88 -27.25 -29.77
N LEU A 17 -19.09 -28.56 -29.89
CA LEU A 17 -18.05 -29.53 -30.18
C LEU A 17 -17.71 -29.65 -31.68
N GLU A 18 -18.62 -29.26 -32.58
CA GLU A 18 -18.33 -29.25 -34.04
C GLU A 18 -17.25 -28.22 -34.39
N LYS A 19 -17.15 -27.13 -33.64
CA LYS A 19 -16.18 -26.04 -33.85
C LYS A 19 -14.75 -26.41 -33.44
N VAL A 20 -14.57 -27.50 -32.71
CA VAL A 20 -13.25 -28.02 -32.30
C VAL A 20 -12.51 -28.65 -33.49
N ALA A 21 -13.24 -29.22 -34.46
CA ALA A 21 -12.65 -29.83 -35.65
C ALA A 21 -11.91 -28.84 -36.56
N VAL A 22 -12.20 -27.54 -36.43
CA VAL A 22 -11.56 -26.45 -37.19
C VAL A 22 -10.33 -25.90 -36.47
N PHE A 23 -10.03 -26.35 -35.25
CA PHE A 23 -8.89 -25.89 -34.47
C PHE A 23 -7.58 -26.43 -35.04
N GLN A 24 -6.99 -25.69 -35.97
CA GLN A 24 -5.68 -26.00 -36.55
C GLN A 24 -4.57 -25.23 -35.82
N PRO A 25 -3.36 -25.81 -35.71
CA PRO A 25 -2.22 -25.13 -35.14
C PRO A 25 -1.92 -23.87 -35.96
N ARG A 26 -1.75 -22.75 -35.27
CA ARG A 26 -1.42 -21.47 -35.91
C ARG A 26 -0.04 -21.57 -36.55
N THR A 27 0.08 -21.18 -37.82
CA THR A 27 1.37 -21.08 -38.51
C THR A 27 2.31 -20.14 -37.77
N GLU A 28 3.62 -20.40 -37.90
CA GLU A 28 4.67 -19.70 -37.15
C GLU A 28 4.50 -18.19 -37.22
N LYS A 29 4.59 -17.54 -36.05
CA LYS A 29 4.45 -16.09 -35.96
C LYS A 29 5.65 -15.44 -36.64
N PRO A 30 5.45 -14.34 -37.39
CA PRO A 30 6.57 -13.58 -37.95
C PRO A 30 7.47 -13.08 -36.83
N THR A 31 8.77 -13.38 -36.94
CA THR A 31 9.78 -12.92 -36.00
C THR A 31 10.07 -11.45 -36.28
N VAL A 32 9.58 -10.56 -35.41
CA VAL A 32 9.91 -9.12 -35.47
C VAL A 32 11.26 -8.90 -34.78
N PRO A 33 12.13 -8.01 -35.31
CA PRO A 33 13.38 -7.65 -34.66
C PRO A 33 13.15 -7.13 -33.22
N LYS A 34 13.91 -7.67 -32.28
CA LYS A 34 13.79 -7.37 -30.84
C LYS A 34 14.13 -5.91 -30.51
N ASP A 35 14.95 -5.26 -31.34
CA ASP A 35 15.39 -3.89 -31.10
C ASP A 35 14.30 -2.87 -31.44
N GLU A 36 13.54 -3.08 -32.50
CA GLU A 36 12.41 -2.22 -32.87
C GLU A 36 11.29 -2.32 -31.84
N THR A 37 10.98 -3.54 -31.41
CA THR A 37 9.98 -3.79 -30.36
C THR A 37 10.39 -3.17 -29.02
N ARG A 38 11.68 -3.22 -28.67
CA ARG A 38 12.21 -2.56 -27.47
C ARG A 38 12.07 -1.03 -27.55
N ARG A 39 12.41 -0.42 -28.67
CA ARG A 39 12.28 1.04 -28.87
C ARG A 39 10.83 1.51 -28.73
N ILE A 40 9.88 0.77 -29.32
CA ILE A 40 8.45 1.09 -29.24
C ILE A 40 7.93 0.92 -27.80
N ALA A 41 8.35 -0.11 -27.10
CA ALA A 41 7.98 -0.35 -25.69
C ALA A 41 8.50 0.78 -24.79
N GLU A 42 9.77 1.16 -24.94
CA GLU A 42 10.38 2.25 -24.19
C GLU A 42 9.68 3.59 -24.47
N ALA A 43 9.39 3.90 -25.74
CA ALA A 43 8.64 5.11 -26.12
C ALA A 43 7.20 5.14 -25.55
N SER A 44 6.61 3.97 -25.31
CA SER A 44 5.28 3.81 -24.71
C SER A 44 5.31 3.73 -23.17
N GLY A 45 6.48 3.90 -22.55
CA GLY A 45 6.65 3.84 -21.09
C GLY A 45 6.72 2.42 -20.51
N PHE A 46 6.79 1.39 -21.35
CA PHE A 46 7.07 0.01 -20.93
C PHE A 46 8.60 -0.17 -20.80
N SER A 47 9.14 0.19 -19.64
CA SER A 47 10.51 -0.17 -19.27
C SER A 47 10.55 -1.57 -18.64
N ALA A 48 11.59 -2.35 -18.96
CA ALA A 48 11.77 -3.66 -18.36
C ALA A 48 12.15 -3.50 -16.88
N ARG A 49 11.40 -4.17 -15.99
CA ARG A 49 11.60 -4.17 -14.53
C ARG A 49 12.98 -4.65 -14.06
N THR A 50 13.77 -5.23 -14.96
CA THR A 50 15.13 -5.73 -14.70
C THR A 50 16.23 -4.69 -14.85
N GLN A 51 15.91 -3.45 -15.26
CA GLN A 51 16.85 -2.34 -15.08
C GLN A 51 16.93 -2.03 -13.59
N ASN A 52 17.95 -2.63 -12.98
CA ASN A 52 18.27 -2.60 -11.56
C ASN A 52 18.75 -1.20 -11.18
N THR A 53 17.89 -0.18 -11.30
CA THR A 53 18.09 1.06 -10.55
C THR A 53 17.82 0.70 -9.10
N ALA A 54 18.88 0.60 -8.30
CA ALA A 54 18.76 0.48 -6.86
C ALA A 54 17.78 1.55 -6.39
N LEU A 55 16.55 1.15 -6.06
CA LEU A 55 15.55 2.05 -5.50
C LEU A 55 16.22 2.72 -4.29
N PRO A 56 16.11 4.05 -4.13
CA PRO A 56 16.63 4.69 -2.93
C PRO A 56 16.03 3.94 -1.74
N LYS A 57 16.90 3.47 -0.85
CA LYS A 57 16.49 2.72 0.35
C LYS A 57 15.87 3.73 1.31
N VAL A 58 14.64 4.14 1.01
CA VAL A 58 13.90 5.09 1.82
C VAL A 58 13.52 4.35 3.10
N ASP A 59 14.10 4.78 4.21
CA ASP A 59 13.70 4.28 5.51
C ASP A 59 12.27 4.74 5.78
N ALA A 60 11.31 3.81 5.65
CA ALA A 60 9.89 4.09 5.87
C ALA A 60 9.61 4.61 7.31
N ARG A 61 10.56 4.50 8.24
CA ARG A 61 10.45 5.09 9.58
C ARG A 61 10.64 6.61 9.55
N SER A 62 11.49 7.15 8.67
CA SER A 62 11.72 8.61 8.55
C SER A 62 10.53 9.36 7.94
N LEU A 63 9.66 8.63 7.23
CA LEU A 63 8.43 9.17 6.65
C LEU A 63 7.27 9.29 7.67
N ARG A 64 7.43 8.83 8.91
CA ARG A 64 6.38 8.94 9.93
C ARG A 64 6.32 10.36 10.47
N SER A 65 5.13 10.96 10.47
CA SER A 65 4.85 12.34 10.90
C SER A 65 5.31 12.68 12.33
N ARG A 66 5.53 11.70 13.21
CA ARG A 66 5.93 11.91 14.60
C ARG A 66 7.23 11.17 14.87
N GLY A 67 8.34 11.90 15.03
CA GLY A 67 9.69 11.40 15.28
C GLY A 67 9.90 10.76 16.67
N ARG A 68 8.91 10.01 17.18
CA ARG A 68 9.00 9.29 18.45
C ARG A 68 9.85 8.04 18.24
N THR A 69 11.17 8.20 18.39
CA THR A 69 12.17 7.16 18.11
C THR A 69 12.58 6.35 19.35
N ALA A 70 12.29 6.84 20.55
CA ALA A 70 12.62 6.21 21.82
C ALA A 70 11.35 5.89 22.65
N GLN A 71 11.42 4.84 23.46
CA GLN A 71 10.36 4.43 24.38
C GLN A 71 10.83 4.55 25.82
N LEU A 72 9.92 4.96 26.70
CA LEU A 72 10.14 4.96 28.15
C LEU A 72 9.30 3.83 28.77
N ASN A 73 9.90 2.64 28.90
CA ASN A 73 9.24 1.47 29.46
C ASN A 73 9.37 1.47 30.98
N ILE A 74 8.25 1.67 31.69
CA ILE A 74 8.20 1.68 33.15
C ILE A 74 7.08 0.74 33.60
N ASN A 75 7.39 -0.17 34.52
CA ASN A 75 6.39 -0.99 35.17
C ASN A 75 5.81 -0.22 36.36
N VAL A 76 4.50 0.02 36.33
CA VAL A 76 3.75 0.70 37.39
C VAL A 76 2.57 -0.15 37.84
N LYS A 77 2.06 0.12 39.04
CA LYS A 77 0.82 -0.49 39.49
C LYS A 77 -0.38 0.03 38.67
N PRO A 78 -1.47 -0.75 38.52
CA PRO A 78 -2.65 -0.30 37.78
C PRO A 78 -3.22 1.02 38.30
N GLU A 79 -3.24 1.21 39.62
CA GLU A 79 -3.80 2.41 40.26
C GLU A 79 -2.98 3.66 39.89
N THR A 80 -1.66 3.51 39.79
CA THR A 80 -0.76 4.59 39.36
C THR A 80 -0.98 4.95 37.90
N LYS A 81 -1.21 3.96 37.04
CA LYS A 81 -1.53 4.19 35.62
C LYS A 81 -2.82 4.98 35.47
N ASP A 82 -3.85 4.61 36.22
CA ASP A 82 -5.16 5.25 36.15
C ASP A 82 -5.10 6.68 36.70
N ALA A 83 -4.39 6.90 37.82
CA ALA A 83 -4.16 8.23 38.36
C ALA A 83 -3.43 9.13 37.36
N PHE A 84 -2.40 8.62 36.68
CA PHE A 84 -1.69 9.35 35.62
C PHE A 84 -2.61 9.78 34.49
N TRP A 85 -3.44 8.86 33.96
CA TRP A 85 -4.34 9.21 32.87
C TRP A 85 -5.46 10.16 33.29
N ARG A 86 -5.97 10.06 34.52
CA ARG A 86 -6.90 11.05 35.08
C ARG A 86 -6.28 12.44 35.13
N PHE A 87 -5.04 12.54 35.61
CA PHE A 87 -4.28 13.79 35.60
C PHE A 87 -4.11 14.33 34.17
N ALA A 88 -3.69 13.48 33.24
CA ALA A 88 -3.47 13.87 31.85
C ALA A 88 -4.76 14.41 31.19
N SER A 89 -5.86 13.68 31.32
CA SER A 89 -7.15 14.07 30.75
C SER A 89 -7.71 15.35 31.38
N ALA A 90 -7.56 15.53 32.69
CA ALA A 90 -8.01 16.75 33.37
C ALA A 90 -7.27 18.01 32.89
N ASN A 91 -6.01 17.86 32.45
CA ASN A 91 -5.20 18.95 31.91
C ASN A 91 -5.25 19.04 30.37
N GLY A 92 -6.10 18.25 29.72
CA GLY A 92 -6.27 18.28 28.26
C GLY A 92 -5.13 17.62 27.47
N TYR A 93 -4.26 16.83 28.11
CA TYR A 93 -3.18 16.13 27.42
C TYR A 93 -3.70 14.86 26.74
N GLY A 94 -3.47 14.77 25.43
CA GLY A 94 -3.92 13.65 24.59
C GLY A 94 -2.85 12.57 24.42
N ALA A 95 -1.58 12.92 24.62
CA ALA A 95 -0.47 11.98 24.57
C ALA A 95 0.28 11.91 25.92
N GLY A 96 0.75 10.71 26.27
CA GLY A 96 1.56 10.52 27.49
C GLY A 96 2.85 11.35 27.49
N GLU A 97 3.42 11.63 26.32
CA GLU A 97 4.58 12.50 26.16
C GLU A 97 4.29 13.95 26.58
N GLU A 98 3.11 14.48 26.25
CA GLU A 98 2.70 15.85 26.61
C GLU A 98 2.54 15.99 28.13
N ALA A 99 1.86 15.03 28.75
CA ALA A 99 1.70 15.00 30.21
C ALA A 99 3.06 14.84 30.92
N LEU A 100 3.97 14.03 30.37
CA LEU A 100 5.32 13.86 30.92
C LEU A 100 6.14 15.14 30.80
N GLN A 101 6.09 15.85 29.67
CA GLN A 101 6.79 17.13 29.50
C GLN A 101 6.29 18.18 30.50
N ALA A 102 4.98 18.25 30.74
CA ALA A 102 4.41 19.15 31.74
C ALA A 102 4.91 18.83 33.17
N LEU A 103 4.97 17.55 33.53
CA LEU A 103 5.52 17.12 34.82
C LEU A 103 7.02 17.46 34.96
N LEU A 104 7.80 17.27 33.89
CA LEU A 104 9.21 17.62 33.89
C LEU A 104 9.41 19.13 34.02
N ALA A 105 8.63 19.94 33.30
CA ALA A 105 8.69 21.39 33.40
C ALA A 105 8.37 21.90 34.81
N LEU A 106 7.46 21.23 35.54
CA LEU A 106 7.16 21.55 36.93
C LEU A 106 8.29 21.13 37.89
N ALA A 107 8.95 20.01 37.61
CA ALA A 107 10.03 19.47 38.44
C ALA A 107 11.38 20.16 38.21
N SER A 108 11.56 20.82 37.06
CA SER A 108 12.75 21.61 36.78
C SER A 108 12.76 22.88 37.64
N PRO A 109 13.80 23.12 38.46
CA PRO A 109 13.98 24.44 39.07
C PRO A 109 14.16 25.45 37.93
N GLN A 110 13.39 26.53 37.96
CA GLN A 110 13.63 27.65 37.04
C GLN A 110 15.03 28.20 37.35
N ALA A 111 15.95 28.01 36.41
CA ALA A 111 17.31 28.52 36.48
C ALA A 111 17.33 30.04 36.29
#